data_AF-A0A8C5BU87-F1
#
_entry.id   AF-A0A8C5BU87-F1
#
_cell.length_a   1.000
_cell.length_b   1.000
_cell.length_c   1.000
_cell.angle_alpha   90.00
_cell.angle_beta   90.00
_cell.angle_gamma   90.00
#
_symmetry.space_group_name_H-M   'P 1'
#
loop_
_entity.id
_entity.type
_entity.pdbx_description
1 polymer ?
#
loop_
_entity_poly.entity_id
_entity_poly.type
_entity_poly.pdbx_seq_one_letter_code
_entity_poly.pdbx_strand_id
1 'polypeptide(L)'
;MAMRSEVRLEEEVEVEENFGPQPISRLEQSGVSSSDLKKLEEAGFHTIEAVAYTPKKELLHIKGISEAKADKILAEAAKLVPMGFTTATEFHQRRAEIIQISTGSKELDKLLMGGMETGSITEMFGEFRTGKTQLCHTLAVTCQVIHWYQSQSPLVPEPESTGTRARVHWYQSKSPLVPVLESTISPVVGVSG
;
A
#
# COMPACT_ATOMS: atom_id res chain seq x y z
N MET A 1 3.16 -43.99 -10.15
CA MET A 1 4.10 -42.83 -10.07
C MET A 1 3.34 -41.54 -10.33
N ALA A 2 2.38 -41.18 -9.48
CA ALA A 2 1.58 -39.95 -9.63
C ALA A 2 1.11 -39.44 -8.26
N MET A 3 2.00 -39.48 -7.25
CA MET A 3 1.69 -39.09 -5.87
C MET A 3 2.79 -38.19 -5.27
N ARG A 4 3.69 -37.68 -6.11
CA ARG A 4 4.82 -36.80 -5.71
C ARG A 4 4.65 -35.37 -6.20
N SER A 5 3.61 -35.10 -6.98
CA SER A 5 3.32 -33.78 -7.58
C SER A 5 2.26 -32.99 -6.82
N GLU A 6 1.31 -33.65 -6.13
CA GLU A 6 0.26 -32.96 -5.37
C GLU A 6 0.77 -32.36 -4.06
N VAL A 7 1.72 -33.02 -3.39
CA VAL A 7 2.32 -32.51 -2.13
C VAL A 7 3.06 -31.17 -2.31
N ARG A 8 3.42 -30.79 -3.54
CA ARG A 8 4.16 -29.54 -3.82
C ARG A 8 3.26 -28.35 -4.12
N LEU A 9 1.97 -28.57 -4.42
CA LEU A 9 1.02 -27.50 -4.74
C LEU A 9 0.28 -26.99 -3.49
N GLU A 10 0.28 -27.75 -2.39
CA GLU A 10 -0.40 -27.36 -1.15
C GLU A 10 0.46 -26.45 -0.25
N GLU A 11 1.78 -26.40 -0.43
CA GLU A 11 2.66 -25.49 0.34
C GLU A 11 2.71 -24.04 -0.19
N GLU A 12 2.13 -23.74 -1.36
CA GLU A 12 2.18 -22.40 -1.97
C GLU A 12 0.92 -21.53 -1.72
N VAL A 13 -0.05 -21.98 -0.92
CA VAL A 13 -1.38 -21.32 -0.79
C VAL A 13 -1.64 -20.62 0.55
N GLU A 14 -0.67 -20.55 1.47
CA GLU A 14 -0.81 -19.78 2.74
C GLU A 14 0.06 -18.51 2.81
N VAL A 15 0.30 -17.82 1.69
CA VAL A 15 0.67 -16.40 1.75
C VAL A 15 -0.62 -15.59 1.73
N GLU A 16 -1.36 -15.62 2.84
CA GLU A 16 -2.48 -14.70 3.02
C GLU A 16 -2.02 -13.27 2.73
N GLU A 17 -2.83 -12.60 1.92
CA GLU A 17 -2.73 -11.23 1.44
C GLU A 17 -2.42 -10.23 2.56
N ASN A 18 -1.14 -10.03 2.89
CA ASN A 18 -0.69 -8.93 3.74
C ASN A 18 -0.23 -7.74 2.89
N PHE A 19 -1.08 -7.30 1.97
CA PHE A 19 -0.85 -6.05 1.24
C PHE A 19 -1.19 -4.86 2.15
N GLY A 20 -0.17 -4.09 2.52
CA GLY A 20 -0.32 -2.84 3.27
C GLY A 20 0.17 -2.90 4.73
N PRO A 21 0.21 -1.73 5.40
CA PRO A 21 0.76 -1.60 6.74
C PRO A 21 -0.01 -2.47 7.74
N GLN A 22 0.73 -3.30 8.46
CA GLN A 22 0.15 -4.23 9.43
C GLN A 22 -0.13 -3.52 10.76
N PRO A 23 -1.36 -3.59 11.32
CA PRO A 23 -1.67 -2.92 12.57
C PRO A 23 -0.90 -3.54 13.74
N ILE A 24 -0.49 -2.71 14.70
CA ILE A 24 0.32 -3.13 15.84
C ILE A 24 -0.39 -4.17 16.74
N SER A 25 -1.72 -4.23 16.69
CA SER A 25 -2.55 -5.21 17.41
C SER A 25 -2.24 -6.67 17.05
N ARG A 26 -1.71 -6.95 15.86
CA ARG A 26 -1.28 -8.31 15.50
C ARG A 26 -0.13 -8.83 16.38
N LEU A 27 0.66 -7.94 16.99
CA LEU A 27 1.71 -8.35 17.94
C LEU A 27 1.14 -8.96 19.24
N GLU A 28 -0.14 -8.76 19.57
CA GLU A 28 -0.78 -9.44 20.71
C GLU A 28 -0.75 -10.96 20.53
N GLN A 29 -1.02 -11.43 19.31
CA GLN A 29 -1.02 -12.85 18.95
C GLN A 29 0.38 -13.48 19.06
N SER A 30 1.41 -12.64 18.95
CA SER A 30 2.83 -13.03 19.10
C SER A 30 3.32 -12.93 20.55
N GLY A 31 2.42 -12.68 21.51
CA GLY A 31 2.73 -12.69 22.95
C GLY A 31 3.27 -11.38 23.51
N VAL A 32 3.05 -10.24 22.82
CA VAL A 32 3.27 -8.90 23.38
C VAL A 32 2.04 -8.49 24.21
N SER A 33 2.26 -7.86 25.37
CA SER A 33 1.14 -7.47 26.24
C SER A 33 0.37 -6.28 25.66
N SER A 34 -0.97 -6.30 25.78
CA SER A 34 -1.83 -5.18 25.35
C SER A 34 -1.48 -3.85 26.04
N SER A 35 -0.98 -3.91 27.28
CA SER A 35 -0.49 -2.74 28.01
C SER A 35 0.75 -2.11 27.40
N ASP A 36 1.61 -2.89 26.76
CA ASP A 36 2.82 -2.40 26.10
C ASP A 36 2.50 -1.87 24.70
N LEU A 37 1.52 -2.47 24.00
CA LEU A 37 1.01 -1.94 22.73
C LEU A 37 0.36 -0.56 22.88
N LYS A 38 -0.43 -0.34 23.92
CA LYS A 38 -1.01 1.00 24.19
C LYS A 38 0.07 2.07 24.35
N LYS A 39 1.19 1.75 25.03
CA LYS A 39 2.31 2.68 25.17
C LYS A 39 3.01 2.96 23.84
N LEU A 40 3.10 1.95 22.97
CA LEU A 40 3.64 2.10 21.62
C LEU A 40 2.72 2.98 20.77
N GLU A 41 1.40 2.78 20.85
CA GLU A 41 0.41 3.64 20.18
C GLU A 41 0.45 5.09 20.68
N GLU A 42 0.54 5.29 22.00
CA GLU A 42 0.71 6.62 22.61
C GLU A 42 2.02 7.30 22.20
N ALA A 43 3.05 6.52 21.87
CA ALA A 43 4.32 6.99 21.33
C ALA A 43 4.29 7.21 19.80
N GLY A 44 3.17 6.93 19.13
CA GLY A 44 2.97 7.14 17.68
C GLY A 44 3.25 5.91 16.80
N PHE A 45 3.51 4.74 17.40
CA PHE A 45 3.69 3.49 16.65
C PHE A 45 2.35 2.80 16.45
N HIS A 46 1.81 2.90 15.24
CA HIS A 46 0.51 2.29 14.89
C HIS A 46 0.64 1.03 14.03
N THR A 47 1.82 0.77 13.48
CA THR A 47 2.07 -0.36 12.58
C THR A 47 3.28 -1.18 13.02
N ILE A 48 3.31 -2.45 12.62
CA ILE A 48 4.41 -3.37 12.96
C ILE A 48 5.71 -2.91 12.27
N GLU A 49 5.61 -2.43 11.04
CA GLU A 49 6.74 -1.90 10.28
C GLU A 49 7.37 -0.69 10.97
N ALA A 50 6.54 0.21 11.54
CA ALA A 50 7.04 1.36 12.27
C ALA A 50 7.90 0.93 13.48
N VAL A 51 7.50 -0.13 14.18
CA VAL A 51 8.28 -0.70 15.29
C VAL A 51 9.54 -1.41 14.78
N ALA A 52 9.42 -2.23 13.73
CA ALA A 52 10.53 -3.01 13.18
C ALA A 52 11.66 -2.12 12.61
N TYR A 53 11.32 -1.00 11.98
CA TYR A 53 12.29 -0.05 11.44
C TYR A 53 12.90 0.90 12.49
N THR A 54 12.32 0.93 13.69
CA THR A 54 12.77 1.83 14.76
C THR A 54 13.95 1.23 15.52
N PRO A 55 15.04 2.00 15.72
CA PRO A 55 16.17 1.51 16.50
C PRO A 55 15.77 1.27 17.96
N LYS A 56 16.30 0.20 18.56
CA LYS A 56 16.03 -0.18 19.97
C LYS A 56 16.09 0.99 20.94
N LYS A 57 17.05 1.91 20.75
CA LYS A 57 17.25 3.09 21.60
C LYS A 57 15.98 3.96 21.71
N GLU A 58 15.25 4.17 20.62
CA GLU A 58 14.02 4.97 20.61
C GLU A 58 12.89 4.26 21.38
N LEU A 59 12.80 2.94 21.27
CA LEU A 59 11.82 2.16 22.04
C LEU A 59 12.08 2.23 23.56
N LEU A 60 13.34 2.36 23.98
CA LEU A 60 13.71 2.52 25.40
C LEU A 60 13.36 3.90 25.96
N HIS A 61 13.19 4.92 25.11
CA HIS A 61 12.73 6.24 25.54
C HIS A 61 11.24 6.25 25.91
N ILE A 62 10.49 5.21 25.52
CA ILE A 62 9.07 5.06 25.87
C ILE A 62 8.94 4.65 27.33
N LYS A 63 8.23 5.48 28.11
CA LYS A 63 8.00 5.23 29.54
C LYS A 63 7.31 3.87 29.76
N GLY A 64 7.95 3.00 30.54
CA GLY A 64 7.40 1.71 30.90
C GLY A 64 7.68 0.57 29.91
N ILE A 65 8.54 0.81 28.91
CA ILE A 65 9.18 -0.24 28.10
C ILE A 65 10.58 -0.47 28.66
N SER A 66 10.84 -1.69 29.14
CA SER A 66 12.17 -2.12 29.59
C SER A 66 12.97 -2.72 28.45
N GLU A 67 14.27 -2.90 28.65
CA GLU A 67 15.15 -3.48 27.63
C GLU A 67 14.70 -4.87 27.17
N ALA A 68 14.37 -5.75 28.12
CA ALA A 68 13.86 -7.09 27.82
C ALA A 68 12.53 -7.06 27.03
N LYS A 69 11.67 -6.06 27.27
CA LYS A 69 10.43 -5.88 26.52
C LYS A 69 10.71 -5.40 25.10
N ALA A 70 11.61 -4.43 24.94
CA ALA A 70 11.99 -3.91 23.63
C ALA A 70 12.59 -5.02 22.75
N ASP A 71 13.48 -5.86 23.31
CA ASP A 71 14.05 -7.01 22.59
C ASP A 71 12.98 -8.01 22.16
N LYS A 72 12.03 -8.32 23.05
CA LYS A 72 10.91 -9.21 22.72
C LYS A 72 10.04 -8.62 21.59
N ILE A 73 9.68 -7.34 21.69
CA ILE A 73 8.84 -6.66 20.70
C ILE A 73 9.54 -6.66 19.33
N LEU A 74 10.83 -6.31 19.28
CA LEU A 74 11.61 -6.29 18.04
C LEU A 74 11.76 -7.69 17.44
N ALA A 75 11.99 -8.71 18.27
CA ALA A 75 12.11 -10.08 17.80
C ALA A 75 10.80 -10.61 17.18
N GLU A 76 9.65 -10.29 17.76
CA GLU A 76 8.35 -10.67 17.19
C GLU A 76 8.02 -9.84 15.94
N ALA A 77 8.29 -8.54 15.93
CA ALA A 77 8.08 -7.69 14.77
C ALA A 77 8.94 -8.12 13.57
N ALA A 78 10.19 -8.53 13.80
CA ALA A 78 11.11 -9.00 12.76
C ALA A 78 10.69 -10.33 12.10
N LYS A 79 9.80 -11.12 12.74
CA LYS A 79 9.23 -12.33 12.11
C LYS A 79 8.13 -11.99 11.11
N LEU A 80 7.44 -10.87 11.33
CA LEU A 80 6.29 -10.44 10.53
C LEU A 80 6.71 -9.48 9.40
N VAL A 81 7.85 -8.81 9.54
CA VAL A 81 8.38 -7.86 8.57
C VAL A 81 9.63 -8.45 7.89
N PRO A 82 9.70 -8.51 6.56
CA PRO A 82 10.85 -9.05 5.84
C PRO A 82 12.05 -8.08 5.90
N MET A 83 12.86 -8.20 6.96
CA MET A 83 14.03 -7.34 7.25
C MET A 83 15.36 -7.86 6.68
N GLY A 84 15.34 -8.99 5.96
CA GLY A 84 16.54 -9.68 5.48
C GLY A 84 17.06 -9.21 4.12
N PHE A 85 18.17 -9.82 3.68
CA PHE A 85 18.65 -9.67 2.31
C PHE A 85 17.68 -10.32 1.31
N THR A 86 17.50 -9.67 0.17
CA THR A 86 16.69 -10.17 -0.95
C THR A 86 17.51 -10.09 -2.23
N THR A 87 17.15 -10.89 -3.23
CA THR A 87 17.87 -10.89 -4.51
C THR A 87 17.52 -9.64 -5.32
N ALA A 88 18.44 -9.18 -6.17
CA ALA A 88 18.18 -8.03 -7.05
C ALA A 88 16.98 -8.27 -7.99
N THR A 89 16.76 -9.52 -8.40
CA THR A 89 15.63 -9.90 -9.26
C THR A 89 14.30 -9.80 -8.52
N GLU A 90 14.20 -10.28 -7.29
CA GLU A 90 12.99 -10.14 -6.46
C GLU A 90 12.69 -8.67 -6.17
N PHE A 91 13.72 -7.88 -5.84
CA PHE A 91 13.55 -6.46 -5.60
C PHE A 91 13.08 -5.71 -6.86
N HIS A 92 13.59 -6.09 -8.04
CA HIS A 92 13.13 -5.53 -9.32
C HIS A 92 11.67 -5.86 -9.61
N GLN A 93 11.23 -7.10 -9.34
CA GLN A 93 9.83 -7.50 -9.45
C GLN A 93 8.94 -6.67 -8.52
N ARG A 94 9.31 -6.52 -7.24
CA ARG A 94 8.59 -5.65 -6.29
C ARG A 94 8.50 -4.20 -6.75
N ARG A 95 9.54 -3.67 -7.41
CA ARG A 95 9.52 -2.31 -7.97
C ARG A 95 8.51 -2.16 -9.10
N ALA A 96 8.22 -3.22 -9.86
CA ALA A 96 7.18 -3.19 -10.89
C ALA A 96 5.77 -3.09 -10.31
N GLU A 97 5.60 -3.41 -9.02
CA GLU A 97 4.33 -3.31 -8.28
C GLU A 97 4.08 -1.91 -7.70
N ILE A 98 5.06 -1.01 -7.77
CA ILE A 98 4.94 0.36 -7.24
C ILE A 98 3.88 1.12 -8.03
N ILE A 99 2.89 1.63 -7.31
CA ILE A 99 1.84 2.47 -7.89
C ILE A 99 2.46 3.81 -8.30
N GLN A 100 2.15 4.25 -9.52
CA GLN A 100 2.55 5.54 -10.06
C GLN A 100 1.31 6.43 -10.25
N ILE A 101 1.35 7.65 -9.72
CA ILE A 101 0.25 8.62 -9.81
C ILE A 101 0.42 9.48 -11.05
N SER A 102 -0.55 9.42 -11.97
CA SER A 102 -0.54 10.29 -13.16
C SER A 102 -0.59 11.77 -12.76
N THR A 103 0.23 12.57 -13.44
CA THR A 103 0.23 14.03 -13.30
C THR A 103 -0.88 14.72 -14.10
N GLY A 104 -1.67 13.96 -14.87
CA GLY A 104 -2.70 14.48 -15.78
C GLY A 104 -2.17 14.96 -17.14
N SER A 105 -0.86 14.86 -17.40
CA SER A 105 -0.22 15.16 -18.70
C SER A 105 0.56 13.94 -19.18
N LYS A 106 0.25 13.47 -20.39
CA LYS A 106 0.89 12.30 -20.99
C LYS A 106 2.39 12.51 -21.22
N GLU A 107 2.78 13.74 -21.55
CA GLU A 107 4.16 14.12 -21.80
C GLU A 107 4.98 14.11 -20.51
N LEU A 108 4.40 14.62 -19.42
CA LEU A 108 5.05 14.61 -18.11
C LEU A 108 5.10 13.20 -17.52
N ASP A 109 4.03 12.42 -17.62
CA ASP A 109 4.03 11.00 -17.21
C ASP A 109 5.07 10.21 -18.00
N LYS A 110 5.22 10.44 -19.32
CA LYS A 110 6.26 9.80 -20.14
C LYS A 110 7.67 10.18 -19.69
N LEU A 111 7.89 11.45 -19.32
CA LEU A 111 9.18 11.91 -18.80
C LEU A 111 9.52 11.22 -17.47
N LEU A 112 8.50 10.97 -16.65
CA LEU A 112 8.60 10.30 -15.36
C LEU A 112 8.51 8.77 -15.46
N MET A 113 8.43 8.22 -16.67
CA MET A 113 8.28 6.79 -16.95
C MET A 113 7.03 6.16 -16.27
N GLY A 114 5.93 6.91 -16.24
CA GLY A 114 4.59 6.46 -15.86
C GLY A 114 3.85 7.43 -14.93
N GLY A 115 4.56 8.20 -14.10
CA GLY A 115 3.98 9.20 -13.21
C GLY A 115 4.80 9.41 -11.94
N MET A 116 4.19 9.98 -10.90
CA MET A 116 4.80 10.16 -9.58
C MET A 116 4.81 8.83 -8.80
N GLU A 117 6.00 8.30 -8.48
CA GLU A 117 6.13 7.04 -7.72
C GLU A 117 5.63 7.17 -6.27
N THR A 118 4.87 6.17 -5.80
CA THR A 118 4.53 6.02 -4.38
C THR A 118 5.68 5.40 -3.59
N GLY A 119 5.68 5.58 -2.27
CA GLY A 119 6.75 5.06 -1.40
C GLY A 119 8.08 5.82 -1.49
N SER A 120 8.14 6.92 -2.25
CA SER A 120 9.29 7.80 -2.36
C SER A 120 8.90 9.28 -2.14
N ILE A 121 9.89 10.12 -1.86
CA ILE A 121 9.71 11.57 -1.77
C ILE A 121 10.19 12.19 -3.09
N THR A 122 9.30 12.88 -3.80
CA THR A 122 9.62 13.61 -5.03
C THR A 122 9.60 15.12 -4.78
N GLU A 123 10.70 15.80 -5.11
CA GLU A 123 10.84 17.25 -4.97
C GLU A 123 10.64 17.97 -6.32
N MET A 124 9.90 19.07 -6.30
CA MET A 124 9.70 19.95 -7.46
C MET A 124 10.20 21.36 -7.16
N PHE A 125 11.26 21.80 -7.83
CA PHE A 125 11.84 23.13 -7.66
C PHE A 125 11.71 23.98 -8.94
N GLY A 126 11.69 25.30 -8.79
CA GLY A 126 11.61 26.24 -9.91
C GLY A 126 11.19 27.65 -9.48
N GLU A 127 11.24 28.62 -10.38
CA GLU A 127 10.89 30.03 -10.11
C GLU A 127 9.41 30.24 -9.73
N PHE A 128 9.06 31.45 -9.28
CA PHE A 128 7.66 31.81 -9.06
C PHE A 128 6.84 31.66 -10.36
N ARG A 129 5.56 31.28 -10.23
CA ARG A 129 4.62 31.13 -11.37
C ARG A 129 4.96 30.00 -12.38
N THR A 130 5.80 29.04 -12.01
CA THR A 130 6.14 27.85 -12.85
C THR A 130 5.20 26.66 -12.71
N GLY A 131 4.06 26.81 -12.02
CA GLY A 131 3.02 25.77 -11.96
C GLY A 131 3.17 24.71 -10.86
N LYS A 132 4.21 24.75 -10.01
CA LYS A 132 4.41 23.81 -8.89
C LYS A 132 3.15 23.57 -8.03
N THR A 133 2.52 24.64 -7.55
CA THR A 133 1.30 24.56 -6.74
C THR A 133 0.12 23.95 -7.50
N GLN A 134 0.00 24.23 -8.80
CA GLN A 134 -1.08 23.67 -9.63
C GLN A 134 -0.91 22.17 -9.86
N LEU A 135 0.33 21.73 -10.03
CA LEU A 135 0.64 20.31 -10.10
C LEU A 135 0.29 19.60 -8.78
N CYS A 136 0.62 20.19 -7.62
CA CYS A 136 0.20 19.64 -6.33
C CYS A 136 -1.34 19.54 -6.20
N HIS A 137 -2.08 20.56 -6.65
CA HIS A 137 -3.55 20.51 -6.64
C HIS A 137 -4.11 19.43 -7.56
N THR A 138 -3.48 19.22 -8.72
CA THR A 138 -3.88 18.16 -9.66
C THR A 138 -3.62 16.78 -9.05
N LEU A 139 -2.45 16.57 -8.47
CA LEU A 139 -2.07 15.32 -7.81
C LEU A 139 -3.00 14.97 -6.64
N ALA A 140 -3.50 15.96 -5.91
CA ALA A 140 -4.45 15.75 -4.81
C ALA A 140 -5.82 15.18 -5.27
N VAL A 141 -6.16 15.31 -6.55
CA VAL A 141 -7.37 14.73 -7.15
C VAL A 141 -7.03 13.43 -7.89
N THR A 142 -5.95 13.39 -8.68
CA THR A 142 -5.60 12.21 -9.48
C THR A 142 -5.25 10.99 -8.61
N CYS A 143 -4.72 11.20 -7.40
CA CYS A 143 -4.49 10.12 -6.43
C CYS A 143 -5.77 9.38 -6.03
N GLN A 144 -6.93 10.05 -6.07
CA GLN A 144 -8.22 9.44 -5.76
C GLN A 144 -8.72 8.59 -6.92
N VAL A 145 -8.44 8.99 -8.17
CA VAL A 145 -8.91 8.32 -9.39
C VAL A 145 -8.33 6.90 -9.52
N ILE A 146 -7.07 6.72 -9.10
CA ILE A 146 -6.40 5.41 -9.06
C ILE A 146 -7.16 4.43 -8.17
N HIS A 147 -7.79 4.93 -7.11
CA HIS A 147 -8.55 4.12 -6.16
C HIS A 147 -9.83 3.50 -6.77
N TRP A 148 -10.43 4.15 -7.78
CA TRP A 148 -11.70 3.72 -8.37
C TRP A 148 -11.55 2.61 -9.43
N TYR A 149 -10.36 2.45 -10.00
CA TYR A 149 -10.12 1.46 -11.06
C TYR A 149 -9.72 0.08 -10.52
N GLN A 150 -9.39 -0.03 -9.24
CA GLN A 150 -8.76 -1.23 -8.69
C GLN A 150 -9.74 -2.24 -8.06
N SER A 151 -10.99 -1.85 -7.82
CA SER A 151 -12.07 -2.77 -7.45
C SER A 151 -12.81 -3.19 -8.71
N GLN A 152 -12.89 -4.49 -9.01
CA GLN A 152 -13.51 -5.08 -10.21
C GLN A 152 -15.04 -4.88 -10.30
N SER A 153 -15.50 -3.64 -10.21
CA SER A 153 -16.88 -3.23 -10.47
C SER A 153 -16.83 -1.85 -11.11
N PRO A 154 -17.02 -1.73 -12.43
CA PRO A 154 -17.11 -0.43 -13.06
C PRO A 154 -18.27 0.32 -12.40
N LEU A 155 -18.00 1.49 -11.82
CA LEU A 155 -19.06 2.41 -11.48
C LEU A 155 -19.63 2.95 -12.79
N VAL A 156 -20.71 2.32 -13.25
CA VAL A 156 -21.47 2.81 -14.38
C VAL A 156 -22.22 4.06 -13.90
N PRO A 157 -22.06 5.23 -14.54
CA PRO A 157 -22.95 6.36 -14.28
C PRO A 157 -24.37 5.95 -14.65
N GLU A 158 -25.31 6.10 -13.70
CA GLU A 158 -26.73 5.81 -13.93
C GLU A 158 -27.23 6.65 -15.11
N PRO A 159 -27.81 6.04 -16.16
CA PRO A 159 -28.18 6.75 -17.39
C PRO A 159 -29.37 7.71 -17.24
N GLU A 160 -29.94 7.85 -16.04
CA GLU A 160 -31.10 8.70 -15.78
C GLU A 160 -30.76 9.82 -14.79
N SER A 161 -29.99 10.80 -15.25
CA SER A 161 -29.92 12.12 -14.61
C SER A 161 -29.88 13.19 -15.68
N THR A 162 -31.01 13.32 -16.37
CA THR A 162 -31.34 14.45 -17.21
C THR A 162 -31.51 15.68 -16.32
N GLY A 163 -30.46 16.51 -16.21
CA GLY A 163 -30.61 17.90 -15.80
C GLY A 163 -29.86 18.33 -14.53
N THR A 164 -28.98 19.31 -14.74
CA THR A 164 -28.40 20.27 -13.77
C THR A 164 -27.02 19.91 -13.19
N ARG A 165 -26.02 20.66 -13.69
CA ARG A 165 -24.69 20.99 -13.15
C ARG A 165 -23.95 19.86 -12.40
N ALA A 166 -23.00 19.24 -13.09
CA ALA A 166 -22.07 18.23 -12.60
C ALA A 166 -21.54 18.49 -11.18
N ARG A 167 -22.24 17.96 -10.18
CA ARG A 167 -21.68 17.63 -8.87
C ARG A 167 -21.46 16.13 -8.89
N VAL A 168 -20.21 15.74 -9.03
CA VAL A 168 -19.82 14.34 -8.90
C VAL A 168 -19.96 13.98 -7.42
N HIS A 169 -21.04 13.31 -7.06
CA HIS A 169 -21.23 12.71 -5.74
C HIS A 169 -20.60 11.32 -5.78
N TRP A 170 -19.39 11.20 -5.24
CA TRP A 170 -18.74 9.90 -5.03
C TRP A 170 -19.24 9.31 -3.70
N TYR A 171 -19.92 8.16 -3.74
CA TYR A 171 -20.27 7.42 -2.54
C TYR A 171 -19.17 6.40 -2.20
N GLN A 172 -18.75 6.40 -0.94
CA GLN A 172 -17.77 5.46 -0.37
C GLN A 172 -18.48 4.14 -0.02
N SER A 173 -18.21 3.07 -0.77
CA SER A 173 -18.56 1.71 -0.34
C SER A 173 -17.76 1.36 0.92
N LYS A 174 -18.41 0.75 1.92
CA LYS A 174 -17.84 0.41 3.24
C LYS A 174 -16.85 -0.78 3.23
N SER A 175 -16.27 -1.13 2.08
CA SER A 175 -15.33 -2.24 1.94
C SER A 175 -13.88 -1.71 1.83
N PRO A 176 -12.94 -2.24 2.63
CA PRO A 176 -11.52 -1.89 2.52
C PRO A 176 -10.95 -2.35 1.18
N LEU A 177 -10.00 -1.60 0.65
CA LEU A 177 -9.61 -1.64 -0.75
C LEU A 177 -8.19 -2.26 -0.89
N VAL A 178 -7.99 -3.13 -1.88
CA VAL A 178 -6.74 -3.91 -2.09
C VAL A 178 -6.17 -3.64 -3.50
N PRO A 179 -4.84 -3.57 -3.68
CA PRO A 179 -4.26 -3.29 -4.99
C PRO A 179 -4.10 -4.52 -5.91
N VAL A 180 -4.45 -4.38 -7.20
CA VAL A 180 -4.22 -5.37 -8.28
C VAL A 180 -3.48 -4.71 -9.45
N LEU A 181 -2.51 -5.43 -10.05
CA LEU A 181 -1.69 -5.01 -11.19
C LEU A 181 -2.27 -5.46 -12.54
N GLU A 182 -1.94 -4.68 -13.58
CA GLU A 182 -2.52 -4.70 -14.93
C GLU A 182 -2.30 -6.02 -15.71
N SER A 183 -1.39 -6.90 -15.27
CA SER A 183 -0.98 -8.11 -15.99
C SER A 183 -1.99 -9.26 -15.97
N THR A 184 -3.06 -9.16 -15.18
CA THR A 184 -4.09 -10.22 -15.03
C THR A 184 -5.31 -10.05 -15.93
N ILE A 185 -5.40 -8.96 -16.72
CA ILE A 185 -6.57 -8.70 -17.56
C ILE A 185 -6.43 -9.48 -18.87
N SER A 186 -7.08 -10.64 -18.94
CA SER A 186 -7.32 -11.32 -20.22
C SER A 186 -8.26 -10.48 -21.07
N PRO A 187 -8.00 -10.29 -22.39
CA PRO A 187 -8.89 -9.53 -23.24
C PRO A 187 -10.24 -10.25 -23.35
N VAL A 188 -11.31 -9.58 -22.93
CA VAL A 188 -12.68 -10.08 -23.09
C VAL A 188 -12.97 -10.22 -24.58
N VAL A 189 -13.13 -11.47 -25.01
CA VAL A 189 -13.50 -11.86 -26.37
C VAL A 189 -14.81 -11.16 -26.74
N GLY A 190 -14.81 -10.49 -27.90
CA GLY A 190 -15.96 -9.78 -28.42
C GLY A 190 -17.18 -10.67 -28.57
N VAL A 191 -18.35 -10.14 -28.24
CA VAL A 191 -19.62 -10.75 -28.57
C VAL A 191 -20.25 -9.93 -29.69
N SER A 192 -20.18 -10.50 -30.89
CA SER A 192 -21.02 -10.19 -32.03
C SER A 192 -22.50 -10.46 -31.71
N GLY A 193 -23.36 -9.52 -32.07
CA GLY A 193 -24.82 -9.64 -32.07
C GLY A 193 -25.44 -8.39 -32.67
#